data_AF-A0A1M6T6X4-F1
#
_entry.id   AF-A0A1M6T6X4-F1
#
_cell.length_a   1.000
_cell.length_b   1.000
_cell.length_c   1.000
_cell.angle_alpha   90.00
_cell.angle_beta   90.00
_cell.angle_gamma   90.00
#
_symmetry.space_group_name_H-M   'P 1'
#
loop_
_entity.id
_entity.type
_entity.pdbx_description
1 polymer ?
#
loop_
_entity_poly.entity_id
_entity_poly.type
_entity_poly.pdbx_seq_one_letter_code
_entity_poly.pdbx_strand_id
1 'polypeptide(L)'
;MDLTKRQAEIVSRLADGMTAEEIAISLCRSVLTVRTQVKLACQRAGAKNTPHLVALAIRKGWIAPLALALMLADLHGHAMRTRQPVRTRQQIASTYRSARRDLGSVLA
;
A
#
# COMPACT_ATOMS: atom_id res chain seq x y z
N MET A 1 19.23 -0.79 -18.73
CA MET A 1 20.26 -0.13 -17.92
C MET A 1 19.58 0.34 -16.64
N ASP A 2 19.76 -0.43 -15.58
CA ASP A 2 19.12 -0.20 -14.28
C ASP A 2 19.97 0.66 -13.36
N LEU A 3 19.29 1.33 -12.43
CA LEU A 3 19.93 2.07 -11.35
C LEU A 3 20.57 1.07 -10.36
N THR A 4 21.73 1.42 -9.80
CA THR A 4 22.29 0.62 -8.71
C THR A 4 21.44 0.79 -7.46
N LYS A 5 21.47 -0.19 -6.54
CA LYS A 5 20.68 -0.15 -5.29
C LYS A 5 20.87 1.16 -4.51
N ARG A 6 22.11 1.64 -4.40
CA ARG A 6 22.43 2.90 -3.72
C ARG A 6 21.93 4.12 -4.45
N GLN A 7 21.97 4.12 -5.78
CA GLN A 7 21.38 5.21 -6.56
C GLN A 7 19.87 5.21 -6.38
N ALA A 8 19.22 4.05 -6.40
CA ALA A 8 17.78 3.94 -6.19
C ALA A 8 17.38 4.49 -4.81
N GLU A 9 18.13 4.17 -3.75
CA GLU A 9 17.92 4.70 -2.40
C GLU A 9 18.08 6.24 -2.33
N ILE A 10 19.06 6.82 -3.03
CA ILE A 10 19.21 8.28 -3.09
C ILE A 10 18.04 8.91 -3.85
N VAL A 11 17.62 8.32 -4.98
CA VAL A 11 16.50 8.84 -5.76
C VAL A 11 15.16 8.64 -5.03
N SER A 12 15.04 7.64 -4.16
CA SER A 12 13.83 7.45 -3.33
C SER A 12 13.67 8.63 -2.38
N ARG A 13 14.73 9.01 -1.69
CA ARG A 13 14.71 10.17 -0.78
C ARG A 13 14.54 11.50 -1.51
N LEU A 14 15.05 11.60 -2.74
CA LEU A 14 14.73 12.74 -3.61
C LEU A 14 13.25 12.80 -4.00
N ALA A 15 12.61 11.64 -4.20
CA ALA A 15 11.18 11.56 -4.48
C ALA A 15 10.34 11.95 -3.26
N ASP A 16 10.83 11.68 -2.05
CA ASP A 16 10.24 12.15 -0.78
C ASP A 16 10.39 13.66 -0.57
N GLY A 17 11.12 14.36 -1.45
CA GLY A 17 11.36 15.80 -1.38
C GLY A 17 12.55 16.21 -0.52
N MET A 18 13.39 15.26 -0.08
CA MET A 18 14.58 15.58 0.71
C MET A 18 15.64 16.29 -0.14
N THR A 19 16.35 17.23 0.47
CA THR A 19 17.48 17.93 -0.12
C THR A 19 18.75 17.06 -0.14
N ALA A 20 19.74 17.42 -0.96
CA ALA A 20 21.00 16.68 -1.03
C ALA A 20 21.76 16.71 0.31
N GLU A 21 21.62 17.78 1.07
CA GLU A 21 22.18 17.95 2.40
C GLU A 21 21.52 17.01 3.42
N GLU A 22 20.19 16.94 3.43
CA GLU A 22 19.45 16.02 4.31
C GLU A 22 19.73 14.55 4.00
N ILE A 23 19.81 14.21 2.71
CA ILE A 23 20.15 12.86 2.25
C ILE A 23 21.58 12.49 2.70
N ALA A 24 22.50 13.43 2.61
CA ALA A 24 23.88 13.24 3.05
C ALA A 24 23.95 12.94 4.56
N ILE A 25 23.20 13.68 5.38
CA ILE A 25 23.07 13.44 6.81
C ILE A 25 22.46 12.06 7.06
N SER A 26 21.34 11.73 6.40
CA SER A 26 20.64 10.47 6.62
C SER A 26 21.45 9.23 6.22
N LEU A 27 22.36 9.35 5.25
CA LEU A 27 23.21 8.25 4.77
C LEU A 27 24.62 8.29 5.36
N CYS A 28 24.93 9.23 6.26
CA CYS A 28 26.26 9.49 6.81
C CYS A 28 27.34 9.63 5.72
N ARG A 29 27.05 10.44 4.69
CA ARG A 29 27.94 10.68 3.54
C ARG A 29 28.17 12.15 3.30
N SER A 30 29.20 12.45 2.52
CA SER A 30 29.45 13.81 2.07
C SER A 30 28.38 14.25 1.05
N VAL A 31 27.95 15.51 1.17
CA VAL A 31 27.04 16.16 0.21
C VAL A 31 27.60 16.08 -1.22
N LEU A 32 28.92 16.21 -1.38
CA LEU A 32 29.58 16.07 -2.68
C LEU A 32 29.35 14.68 -3.27
N THR A 33 29.46 13.63 -2.45
CA THR A 33 29.22 12.25 -2.89
C THR A 33 27.78 12.06 -3.33
N VAL A 34 26.80 12.58 -2.59
CA VAL A 34 25.38 12.52 -2.97
C VAL A 34 25.15 13.22 -4.30
N ARG A 35 25.65 14.46 -4.46
CA ARG A 35 25.52 15.22 -5.71
C ARG A 35 26.15 14.49 -6.91
N THR A 36 27.32 13.89 -6.73
CA THR A 36 27.98 13.08 -7.75
C THR A 36 27.15 11.85 -8.11
N GLN A 37 26.62 11.14 -7.11
CA GLN A 37 25.77 9.97 -7.35
C GLN A 37 24.48 10.32 -8.08
N VAL A 38 23.86 11.48 -7.81
CA VAL A 38 22.68 11.96 -8.54
C VAL A 38 23.03 12.25 -10.00
N LYS A 39 24.17 12.89 -10.28
CA LYS A 39 24.63 13.12 -11.67
C LYS A 39 24.86 11.81 -12.42
N LEU A 40 25.50 10.84 -11.78
CA LEU A 40 25.73 9.51 -12.36
C LEU A 40 24.40 8.78 -12.59
N ALA A 41 23.44 8.89 -11.66
CA ALA A 41 22.10 8.33 -11.83
C ALA A 41 21.36 8.97 -13.00
N CYS A 42 21.45 10.31 -13.17
CA CYS A 42 20.90 11.01 -14.33
C CYS A 42 21.51 10.50 -15.65
N GLN A 43 22.84 10.39 -15.74
CA GLN A 43 23.51 9.87 -16.94
C GLN A 43 23.07 8.44 -17.26
N ARG A 44 23.00 7.56 -16.25
CA ARG A 44 22.59 6.16 -16.44
C ARG A 44 21.12 6.02 -16.84
N ALA A 45 20.25 6.84 -16.27
CA ALA A 45 18.83 6.83 -16.56
C ALA A 45 18.47 7.56 -17.87
N GLY A 46 19.38 8.35 -18.44
CA GLY A 46 19.11 9.25 -19.57
C GLY A 46 18.30 10.48 -19.18
N ALA A 47 18.32 10.86 -17.90
CA ALA A 47 17.56 12.00 -17.39
C ALA A 47 18.34 13.31 -17.56
N LYS A 48 17.65 14.35 -18.03
CA LYS A 48 18.18 15.71 -18.17
C LYS A 48 18.34 16.42 -16.81
N ASN A 49 17.33 16.29 -15.95
CA ASN A 49 17.25 16.99 -14.66
C ASN A 49 16.84 16.01 -13.54
N THR A 50 17.09 16.38 -12.28
CA THR A 50 16.68 15.61 -11.08
C THR A 50 15.19 15.24 -11.05
N PRO A 51 14.22 16.16 -11.29
CA PRO A 51 12.81 15.77 -11.35
C PRO A 51 12.50 14.83 -12.51
N HIS A 52 13.21 14.93 -13.63
CA HIS A 52 13.05 13.99 -14.73
C HIS A 52 13.57 12.59 -14.36
N LEU A 53 14.67 12.51 -13.60
CA LEU A 53 15.19 11.26 -13.05
C LEU A 53 14.16 10.60 -12.13
N VAL A 54 13.53 11.35 -11.23
CA VAL A 54 12.48 10.84 -10.34
C VAL A 54 11.29 10.31 -11.16
N ALA A 55 10.82 11.07 -12.15
CA ALA A 55 9.72 10.64 -13.02
C ALA A 55 10.04 9.36 -13.80
N LEU A 56 11.26 9.25 -14.34
CA LEU A 56 11.73 8.05 -15.03
C LEU A 56 11.80 6.85 -14.10
N ALA A 57 12.30 7.05 -12.89
CA ALA A 57 12.48 5.99 -11.93
C ALA A 57 11.14 5.50 -11.35
N ILE A 58 10.14 6.35 -11.22
CA ILE A 58 8.75 5.95 -10.91
C ILE A 58 8.16 5.17 -12.10
N ARG A 59 8.24 5.69 -13.33
CA ARG A 59 7.71 5.04 -14.54
C ARG A 59 8.31 3.65 -14.79
N LYS A 60 9.58 3.46 -14.45
CA LYS A 60 10.29 2.17 -14.57
C LYS A 60 10.13 1.28 -13.34
N GLY A 61 9.47 1.75 -12.28
CA GLY A 61 9.23 0.97 -11.06
C GLY A 61 10.46 0.81 -10.14
N TRP A 62 11.50 1.63 -10.29
CA TRP A 62 12.73 1.51 -9.52
C TRP A 62 12.61 1.98 -8.06
N ILE A 63 11.65 2.85 -7.76
CA ILE A 63 11.55 3.52 -6.43
C ILE A 63 10.18 3.55 -5.79
N ALA A 64 9.19 2.88 -6.36
CA ALA A 64 7.88 2.76 -5.72
C ALA A 64 7.21 1.42 -6.10
N PRO A 65 7.76 0.28 -5.64
CA PRO A 65 7.13 -1.01 -5.89
C PRO A 65 5.72 -1.06 -5.29
N LEU A 66 5.45 -0.32 -4.19
CA LEU A 66 4.12 -0.29 -3.56
C LEU A 66 3.09 0.51 -4.36
N ALA A 67 3.44 1.69 -4.90
CA ALA A 67 2.53 2.45 -5.76
C ALA A 67 2.27 1.70 -7.08
N LEU A 68 3.30 1.06 -7.64
CA LEU A 68 3.17 0.17 -8.79
C LEU A 68 2.29 -1.05 -8.45
N ALA A 69 2.49 -1.68 -7.29
CA ALA A 69 1.69 -2.81 -6.83
C ALA A 69 0.22 -2.41 -6.60
N LEU A 70 -0.06 -1.23 -6.06
CA LEU A 70 -1.41 -0.70 -5.91
C LEU A 70 -2.06 -0.44 -7.28
N MET A 71 -1.36 0.21 -8.21
CA MET A 71 -1.87 0.41 -9.58
C MET A 71 -2.09 -0.90 -10.34
N LEU A 72 -1.23 -1.91 -10.14
CA LEU A 72 -1.41 -3.24 -10.72
C LEU A 72 -2.51 -4.04 -10.02
N ALA A 73 -2.75 -3.80 -8.73
CA ALA A 73 -3.85 -4.39 -7.98
C ALA A 73 -5.20 -3.84 -8.44
N ASP A 74 -5.29 -2.55 -8.78
CA ASP A 74 -6.47 -1.98 -9.43
C ASP A 74 -6.72 -2.59 -10.82
N LEU A 75 -5.65 -2.91 -11.55
CA LEU A 75 -5.73 -3.57 -12.86
C LEU A 75 -6.19 -5.04 -12.76
N HIS A 76 -5.79 -5.78 -11.71
CA HIS A 76 -6.26 -7.14 -11.42
C HIS A 76 -7.62 -7.17 -10.68
N GLY A 77 -7.99 -6.09 -10.00
CA GLY A 77 -9.12 -6.00 -9.08
C GLY A 77 -10.50 -5.88 -9.72
N HIS A 78 -10.61 -5.80 -11.06
CA HIS A 78 -11.92 -5.75 -11.72
C HIS A 78 -12.72 -7.06 -11.65
N ALA A 79 -12.13 -8.15 -11.13
CA ALA A 79 -12.75 -9.48 -11.08
C ALA A 79 -13.31 -9.91 -9.70
N MET A 80 -13.41 -9.02 -8.70
CA MET A 80 -14.07 -9.38 -7.43
C MET A 80 -15.02 -8.29 -6.91
N ARG A 81 -16.11 -8.07 -7.65
CA ARG A 81 -17.35 -7.48 -7.11
C ARG A 81 -18.49 -8.49 -7.16
N THR A 82 -18.43 -9.54 -6.34
CA THR A 82 -19.58 -10.44 -6.05
C THR A 82 -19.25 -11.18 -4.75
N ARG A 83 -19.88 -10.91 -3.60
CA ARG A 83 -21.30 -11.07 -3.28
C ARG A 83 -21.66 -10.17 -2.09
N GLN A 84 -22.83 -9.51 -2.13
CA GLN A 84 -23.46 -8.94 -0.94
C GLN A 84 -23.72 -10.04 0.11
N PRO A 85 -23.55 -9.77 1.43
CA PRO A 85 -24.03 -10.68 2.45
C PRO A 85 -25.56 -10.71 2.39
N VAL A 86 -26.12 -11.86 2.03
CA VAL A 86 -27.56 -12.12 2.12
C VAL A 86 -27.95 -11.97 3.58
N ARG A 87 -28.88 -11.06 3.88
CA ARG A 87 -29.54 -10.98 5.18
C ARG A 87 -30.23 -12.31 5.46
N THR A 88 -29.59 -13.16 6.25
CA THR A 88 -30.25 -14.34 6.82
C THR A 88 -31.27 -13.86 7.84
N ARG A 89 -32.55 -13.79 7.44
CA ARG A 89 -33.67 -13.56 8.36
C ARG A 89 -33.78 -14.78 9.26
N GLN A 90 -33.23 -14.70 10.46
CA GLN A 90 -33.38 -15.72 11.49
C GLN A 90 -34.82 -15.65 12.02
N GLN A 91 -35.69 -16.52 11.52
CA GLN A 91 -36.97 -16.79 12.19
C GLN A 91 -36.70 -17.82 13.28
N ILE A 92 -36.50 -17.35 14.51
CA ILE A 92 -36.57 -18.24 15.67
C ILE A 92 -38.00 -18.16 16.18
N ALA A 93 -38.84 -19.06 15.68
CA ALA A 93 -40.09 -19.43 16.34
C ALA A 93 -39.72 -20.21 17.60
N SER A 94 -39.45 -19.50 18.71
CA SER A 94 -39.36 -20.14 20.02
C SER A 94 -40.78 -20.30 20.56
N THR A 95 -41.35 -21.46 20.33
CA THR A 95 -42.60 -21.90 20.94
C THR A 95 -42.41 -21.97 22.45
N TYR A 96 -43.07 -21.09 23.20
CA TYR A 96 -43.27 -21.24 24.64
C TYR A 96 -44.20 -22.46 24.88
N ARG A 97 -43.64 -23.67 24.89
CA ARG A 97 -44.22 -24.82 25.59
C ARG A 97 -43.67 -24.79 27.01
N SER A 98 -44.42 -24.23 27.95
CA SER A 98 -44.39 -24.63 29.36
C SER A 98 -45.24 -23.68 30.20
N ALA A 99 -46.53 -23.99 30.34
CA ALA A 99 -47.31 -23.63 31.51
C ALA A 99 -48.53 -24.56 31.62
N ARG A 100 -48.28 -25.87 31.66
CA ARG A 100 -49.25 -26.84 32.18
C ARG A 100 -49.05 -26.87 33.69
N ARG A 101 -49.74 -25.97 34.38
CA ARG A 101 -49.79 -25.93 35.86
C ARG A 101 -51.24 -25.79 36.32
N ASP A 102 -52.08 -26.65 35.78
CA ASP A 102 -53.42 -26.91 36.32
C ASP A 102 -53.32 -28.13 37.23
N LEU A 103 -52.76 -27.92 38.42
CA LEU A 103 -52.93 -28.80 39.56
C LEU A 103 -53.47 -27.95 40.70
N GLY A 104 -54.77 -28.04 40.91
CA GLY A 104 -55.41 -27.41 42.06
C GLY A 104 -56.85 -27.00 41.83
N SER A 105 -57.73 -27.94 41.48
CA SER A 105 -59.16 -27.78 41.81
C SER A 105 -59.89 -29.12 41.73
N VAL A 106 -60.22 -29.64 42.92
CA VAL A 106 -61.48 -30.33 43.25
C VAL A 106 -61.70 -31.71 42.63
N LEU A 107 -61.44 -32.75 43.43
CA LEU A 107 -62.23 -33.98 43.47
C LEU A 107 -62.23 -34.52 44.91
N ALA A 108 -63.46 -34.72 45.42
CA ALA A 108 -63.89 -35.57 46.53
C ALA A 108 -63.53 -35.17 47.97
#